data_AF-A0AAU9VT02-F1
#
_entry.id   AF-A0AAU9VT02-F1
#
_cell.length_a   1.000
_cell.length_b   1.000
_cell.length_c   1.000
_cell.angle_alpha   90.00
_cell.angle_beta   90.00
_cell.angle_gamma   90.00
#
_symmetry.space_group_name_H-M   'P 1'
#
loop_
_entity.id
_entity.type
_entity.pdbx_description
1 polymer ?
#
loop_
_entity_poly.entity_id
_entity_poly.type
_entity_poly.pdbx_seq_one_letter_code
_entity_poly.pdbx_strand_id
1 'polypeptide(L)'
;FLSFTNKKLIACSDKGILDHACSKVLAGVWLCIVMLFSETCYAFWSRRRRRRRPPPPPPCVPRNCVVSHWSNYGSCSYPCGTGGVQWKTRYWRSRHVTISQNHCGSCSYHMRESKRCNIGLCANYGRPHSSGCYCRLGYTGTCCRAGE
;
A
#
# COMPACT_ATOMS: atom_id res chain seq x y z
N PHE A 1 -16.32 -21.00 65.45
CA PHE A 1 -16.32 -21.36 66.87
C PHE A 1 -15.71 -20.21 67.66
N LEU A 2 -16.52 -19.58 68.53
CA LEU A 2 -16.20 -18.76 69.72
C LEU A 2 -15.35 -17.50 69.45
N SER A 3 -15.87 -16.25 69.49
CA SER A 3 -16.49 -15.48 70.59
C SER A 3 -15.63 -15.34 71.86
N PHE A 4 -15.78 -14.18 72.51
CA PHE A 4 -15.14 -13.65 73.75
C PHE A 4 -13.78 -12.94 73.53
N THR A 5 -13.49 -11.71 73.98
CA THR A 5 -14.22 -10.71 74.79
C THR A 5 -13.51 -9.35 74.80
N ASN A 6 -14.31 -8.27 74.87
CA ASN A 6 -14.09 -6.96 75.51
C ASN A 6 -12.73 -6.63 76.14
N LYS A 7 -12.19 -5.44 75.83
CA LYS A 7 -12.29 -4.25 76.72
C LYS A 7 -11.75 -2.98 76.07
N LYS A 8 -12.52 -1.91 76.27
CA LYS A 8 -12.32 -0.53 75.84
C LYS A 8 -11.54 0.22 76.94
N LEU A 9 -10.66 1.13 76.52
CA LEU A 9 -10.16 2.34 77.21
C LEU A 9 -9.27 2.17 78.46
N ILE A 10 -8.03 2.68 78.37
CA ILE A 10 -7.57 3.89 79.10
C ILE A 10 -6.57 4.59 78.17
N ALA A 11 -6.81 5.88 77.99
CA ALA A 11 -6.00 6.79 77.19
C ALA A 11 -4.67 7.10 77.88
N CYS A 12 -3.61 7.21 77.08
CA CYS A 12 -2.58 8.22 77.28
C CYS A 12 -2.42 8.96 75.95
N SER A 13 -3.21 10.02 75.81
CA SER A 13 -2.87 11.11 74.90
C SER A 13 -1.66 11.80 75.49
N ASP A 14 -0.48 11.62 74.91
CA ASP A 14 0.43 12.74 74.78
C ASP A 14 1.51 12.51 73.72
N LYS A 15 1.75 13.56 72.95
CA LYS A 15 2.81 13.74 71.92
C LYS A 15 2.47 13.23 70.52
N GLY A 16 1.48 13.90 69.94
CA GLY A 16 1.54 14.26 68.52
C GLY A 16 2.90 14.90 68.21
N ILE A 17 3.64 14.25 67.30
CA ILE A 17 4.79 14.70 66.49
C ILE A 17 5.56 13.46 65.98
N LEU A 18 5.50 12.31 66.67
CA LEU A 18 6.23 11.09 66.26
C LEU A 18 5.55 10.24 65.16
N ASP A 19 4.24 10.41 64.92
CA ASP A 19 3.53 9.58 63.93
C ASP A 19 3.61 10.10 62.49
N HIS A 20 3.82 11.40 62.29
CA HIS A 20 3.93 11.97 60.94
C HIS A 20 5.31 11.76 60.33
N ALA A 21 6.37 11.72 61.13
CA ALA A 21 7.72 11.45 60.66
C ALA A 21 7.90 9.96 60.34
N CYS A 22 7.40 9.05 61.18
CA CYS A 22 7.44 7.60 60.92
C CYS A 22 6.61 7.24 59.69
N SER A 23 5.39 7.78 59.56
CA SER A 23 4.54 7.57 58.37
C SER A 23 5.15 8.15 57.08
N LYS A 24 5.76 9.34 57.13
CA LYS A 24 6.44 9.94 55.95
C LYS A 24 7.76 9.27 55.60
N VAL A 25 8.53 8.80 56.59
CA VAL A 25 9.77 8.04 56.37
C VAL A 25 9.45 6.65 55.83
N LEU A 26 8.46 5.96 56.38
CA LEU A 26 8.01 4.67 55.85
C LEU A 26 7.39 4.80 54.46
N ALA A 27 6.58 5.84 54.20
CA ALA A 27 6.06 6.13 52.86
C ALA A 27 7.17 6.52 51.88
N GLY A 28 8.17 7.29 52.32
CA GLY A 28 9.34 7.64 51.52
C GLY A 28 10.20 6.42 51.18
N VAL A 29 10.45 5.53 52.15
CA VAL A 29 11.15 4.26 51.93
C VAL A 29 10.34 3.34 51.01
N TRP A 30 9.02 3.27 51.16
CA TRP A 30 8.15 2.48 50.29
C TRP A 30 8.10 3.02 48.85
N LEU A 31 8.04 4.35 48.66
CA LEU A 31 8.14 4.98 47.35
C LEU A 31 9.53 4.75 46.72
N CYS A 32 10.62 4.85 47.48
CA CYS A 32 11.96 4.52 46.99
C CYS A 32 12.06 3.06 46.55
N ILE A 33 11.49 2.14 47.33
CA ILE A 33 11.45 0.70 47.00
C ILE A 33 10.64 0.49 45.70
N VAL A 34 9.44 1.09 45.58
CA VAL A 34 8.60 0.99 44.38
C VAL A 34 9.31 1.57 43.14
N MET A 35 10.04 2.68 43.27
CA MET A 35 10.81 3.28 42.17
C MET A 35 12.02 2.42 41.75
N LEU A 36 12.69 1.75 42.69
CA LEU A 36 13.79 0.82 42.36
C LEU A 36 13.25 -0.47 41.70
N PHE A 37 12.10 -0.97 42.15
CA PHE A 37 11.43 -2.12 41.50
C PHE A 37 10.83 -1.77 40.13
N SER A 38 10.37 -0.54 39.90
CA SER A 38 9.83 -0.11 38.61
C SER A 38 10.91 0.08 37.54
N GLU A 39 12.06 0.66 37.88
CA GLU A 39 13.21 0.83 36.98
C GLU A 39 13.86 -0.51 36.61
N THR A 40 13.95 -1.44 37.56
CA THR A 40 14.44 -2.80 37.28
C THR A 40 13.44 -3.59 36.44
N CYS A 41 12.12 -3.44 36.68
CA CYS A 41 11.09 -3.99 35.81
C CYS A 41 11.12 -3.36 34.40
N TYR A 42 11.31 -2.04 34.27
CA TYR A 42 11.40 -1.34 33.00
C TYR A 42 12.67 -1.74 32.22
N ALA A 43 13.82 -1.80 32.89
CA ALA A 43 15.07 -2.27 32.32
C ALA A 43 15.02 -3.76 31.95
N PHE A 44 14.34 -4.60 32.74
CA PHE A 44 14.14 -6.02 32.44
C PHE A 44 13.18 -6.22 31.26
N TRP A 45 12.04 -5.52 31.24
CA TRP A 45 11.09 -5.56 30.13
C TRP A 45 11.65 -4.99 28.83
N SER A 46 12.48 -3.95 28.89
CA SER A 46 13.17 -3.40 27.71
C SER A 46 14.26 -4.35 27.21
N ARG A 47 15.04 -4.99 28.09
CA ARG A 47 15.99 -6.06 27.72
C ARG A 47 15.27 -7.27 27.13
N ARG A 48 14.15 -7.70 27.70
CA ARG A 48 13.30 -8.79 27.18
C ARG A 48 12.73 -8.47 25.80
N ARG A 49 12.28 -7.22 25.57
CA ARG A 49 11.82 -6.76 24.26
C ARG A 49 12.92 -6.81 23.19
N ARG A 50 14.17 -6.44 23.53
CA ARG A 50 15.30 -6.53 22.59
C ARG A 50 15.63 -7.98 22.19
N ARG A 51 15.53 -8.92 23.12
CA ARG A 51 15.77 -10.36 22.85
C ARG A 51 14.69 -11.03 22.01
N ARG A 52 13.49 -10.42 21.89
CA ARG A 52 12.38 -10.92 21.07
C ARG A 52 12.34 -10.30 19.67
N ARG A 53 13.37 -9.55 19.26
CA ARG A 53 13.41 -9.01 17.89
C ARG A 53 13.47 -10.18 16.91
N PRO A 54 12.51 -10.28 15.96
CA PRO A 54 12.60 -11.29 14.91
C PRO A 54 13.85 -11.03 14.06
N PRO A 55 14.45 -12.08 13.48
CA PRO A 55 15.54 -11.92 12.54
C PRO A 55 15.10 -11.06 11.35
N PRO A 56 16.04 -10.33 10.70
CA PRO A 56 15.73 -9.59 9.49
C PRO A 56 15.20 -10.56 8.41
N PRO A 57 14.23 -10.11 7.58
CA PRO A 57 13.74 -10.95 6.49
C PRO A 57 14.88 -11.27 5.51
N PRO A 58 14.79 -12.43 4.82
CA PRO A 58 15.79 -12.80 3.82
C PRO A 58 15.92 -11.73 2.73
N PRO A 59 17.14 -11.53 2.17
CA PRO A 59 17.36 -10.61 1.08
C PRO A 59 16.48 -11.02 -0.11
N CYS A 60 15.85 -10.03 -0.71
CA CYS A 60 15.03 -10.24 -1.89
C CYS A 60 15.89 -10.60 -3.10
N VAL A 61 15.46 -11.60 -3.86
CA VAL A 61 16.14 -12.01 -5.09
C VAL A 61 15.38 -11.37 -6.26
N PRO A 62 16.01 -10.49 -7.06
CA PRO A 62 15.35 -9.91 -8.22
C PRO A 62 15.01 -11.02 -9.21
N ARG A 63 13.73 -11.14 -9.55
CA ARG A 63 13.27 -12.10 -10.57
C ARG A 63 13.06 -11.37 -11.88
N ASN A 64 13.58 -11.96 -12.95
CA ASN A 64 13.33 -11.46 -14.30
C ASN A 64 11.83 -11.59 -14.62
N CYS A 65 11.19 -10.46 -14.90
CA CYS A 65 9.82 -10.44 -15.35
C CYS A 65 9.76 -10.82 -16.83
N VAL A 66 9.11 -11.95 -17.11
CA VAL A 66 8.99 -12.48 -18.46
C VAL A 66 7.62 -12.11 -19.01
N VAL A 67 7.61 -11.41 -20.14
CA VAL A 67 6.40 -11.08 -20.91
C VAL A 67 6.29 -12.00 -22.14
N SER A 68 5.08 -12.14 -22.67
CA SER A 68 4.84 -12.80 -23.94
C SER A 68 5.37 -11.97 -25.11
N HIS A 69 5.43 -12.60 -26.29
CA HIS A 69 5.51 -11.85 -27.53
C HIS A 69 4.27 -10.97 -27.70
N TRP A 70 4.42 -9.91 -28.50
CA TRP A 70 3.30 -9.08 -28.92
C TRP A 70 2.31 -9.87 -29.78
N SER A 71 1.03 -9.59 -29.62
CA SER A 71 0.01 -9.97 -30.58
C SER A 71 0.24 -9.26 -31.92
N ASN A 72 -0.39 -9.77 -32.97
CA ASN A 72 -0.60 -8.99 -34.18
C ASN A 72 -1.42 -7.73 -33.87
N TYR A 73 -1.28 -6.72 -34.71
CA TYR A 73 -2.16 -5.55 -34.62
C TYR A 73 -3.59 -5.97 -34.95
N GLY A 74 -4.54 -5.49 -34.15
CA GLY A 74 -5.96 -5.62 -34.46
C GLY A 74 -6.38 -4.71 -35.62
N SER A 75 -7.67 -4.76 -35.96
CA SER A 75 -8.27 -3.89 -36.97
C SER A 75 -8.08 -2.41 -36.64
N CYS A 76 -7.90 -1.59 -37.68
CA CYS A 76 -7.85 -0.14 -37.53
C CYS A 76 -9.21 0.39 -37.06
N SER A 77 -9.20 1.34 -36.12
CA SER A 77 -10.42 1.95 -35.58
C SER A 77 -11.26 2.65 -36.65
N TYR A 78 -10.62 3.25 -37.66
CA TYR A 78 -11.27 3.89 -38.78
C TYR A 78 -10.74 3.36 -40.11
N PRO A 79 -11.63 3.11 -41.09
CA PRO A 79 -11.22 2.61 -42.41
C PRO A 79 -10.52 3.67 -43.27
N CYS A 80 -10.68 4.95 -42.93
CA CYS A 80 -10.13 6.11 -43.63
C CYS A 80 -10.09 7.33 -42.70
N GLY A 81 -9.61 8.47 -43.22
CA GLY A 81 -9.46 9.70 -42.45
C GLY A 81 -8.08 9.84 -41.81
N THR A 82 -7.96 10.57 -40.70
CA THR A 82 -6.67 10.84 -40.03
C THR A 82 -6.59 10.30 -38.61
N GLY A 83 -7.70 9.87 -38.03
CA GLY A 83 -7.76 9.38 -36.65
C GLY A 83 -7.67 7.86 -36.51
N GLY A 84 -7.40 7.12 -37.59
CA GLY A 84 -7.27 5.66 -37.54
C GLY A 84 -6.13 5.22 -36.60
N VAL A 85 -6.46 4.37 -35.63
CA VAL A 85 -5.52 3.78 -34.67
C VAL A 85 -5.76 2.28 -34.55
N GLN A 86 -4.68 1.51 -34.54
CA GLN A 86 -4.70 0.07 -34.26
C GLN A 86 -3.81 -0.25 -33.07
N TRP A 87 -4.13 -1.34 -32.39
CA TRP A 87 -3.53 -1.70 -31.12
C TRP A 87 -2.97 -3.13 -31.18
N LYS A 88 -1.87 -3.36 -30.49
CA LYS A 88 -1.36 -4.69 -30.16
C LYS A 88 -1.19 -4.82 -28.66
N THR A 89 -1.29 -6.05 -28.15
CA THR A 89 -1.20 -6.35 -26.73
C THR A 89 -0.20 -7.47 -26.47
N ARG A 90 0.34 -7.49 -25.26
CA ARG A 90 1.12 -8.62 -24.74
C ARG A 90 0.74 -8.86 -23.28
N TYR A 91 1.05 -10.02 -22.77
CA TYR A 91 0.67 -10.43 -21.42
C TYR A 91 1.89 -10.86 -20.60
N TRP A 92 1.74 -10.90 -19.27
CA TRP A 92 2.75 -11.46 -18.39
C TRP A 92 2.80 -12.99 -18.53
N ARG A 93 3.98 -13.54 -18.76
CA ARG A 93 4.18 -14.99 -18.89
C ARG A 93 4.47 -15.66 -17.54
N SER A 94 5.11 -14.95 -16.61
CA SER A 94 5.47 -15.52 -15.31
C SER A 94 4.31 -15.47 -14.31
N ARG A 95 4.01 -16.60 -13.67
CA ARG A 95 3.02 -16.73 -12.57
C ARG A 95 3.41 -16.01 -11.27
N HIS A 96 4.64 -15.49 -11.21
CA HIS A 96 5.19 -14.73 -10.09
C HIS A 96 5.29 -13.23 -10.41
N VAL A 97 4.23 -12.64 -10.98
CA VAL A 97 3.98 -11.21 -10.78
C VAL A 97 3.35 -11.00 -9.40
N THR A 98 3.81 -11.74 -8.40
CA THR A 98 3.61 -11.36 -7.02
C THR A 98 4.63 -10.28 -6.78
N ILE A 99 4.22 -9.03 -7.02
CA ILE A 99 4.72 -7.88 -6.28
C ILE A 99 4.31 -8.13 -4.82
N SER A 100 4.88 -9.14 -4.18
CA SER A 100 4.55 -9.52 -2.81
C SER A 100 5.64 -8.98 -1.91
N GLN A 101 5.27 -7.86 -1.29
CA GLN A 101 5.60 -7.41 0.07
C GLN A 101 7.03 -6.94 0.37
N ASN A 102 8.04 -7.31 -0.41
CA ASN A 102 9.42 -6.89 -0.15
C ASN A 102 9.95 -6.09 -1.33
N HIS A 103 9.55 -4.81 -1.48
CA HIS A 103 10.14 -3.68 -2.23
C HIS A 103 11.22 -3.88 -3.33
N CYS A 104 11.33 -5.04 -3.96
CA CYS A 104 12.51 -5.46 -4.71
C CYS A 104 12.16 -5.72 -6.16
N GLY A 105 12.16 -4.61 -6.90
CA GLY A 105 11.93 -4.57 -8.34
C GLY A 105 10.49 -4.23 -8.68
N SER A 106 10.33 -3.20 -9.51
CA SER A 106 9.08 -2.92 -10.20
C SER A 106 9.24 -3.37 -11.65
N CYS A 107 8.39 -4.28 -12.09
CA CYS A 107 8.38 -4.71 -13.47
C CYS A 107 7.54 -3.74 -14.29
N SER A 108 8.20 -2.69 -14.78
CA SER A 108 7.58 -1.69 -15.65
C SER A 108 7.67 -2.13 -17.11
N TYR A 109 6.59 -2.70 -17.63
CA TYR A 109 6.46 -3.05 -19.04
C TYR A 109 5.13 -2.55 -19.59
N HIS A 110 5.14 -1.95 -20.78
CA HIS A 110 3.90 -1.60 -21.49
C HIS A 110 3.23 -2.86 -22.03
N MET A 111 1.96 -3.08 -21.70
CA MET A 111 1.17 -4.24 -22.16
C MET A 111 0.32 -3.97 -23.40
N ARG A 112 0.30 -2.73 -23.82
CA ARG A 112 -0.51 -2.25 -24.93
C ARG A 112 0.28 -1.18 -25.68
N GLU A 113 0.30 -1.29 -27.00
CA GLU A 113 0.94 -0.32 -27.88
C GLU A 113 -0.03 0.04 -29.00
N SER A 114 -0.06 1.32 -29.36
CA SER A 114 -0.91 1.85 -30.43
C SER A 114 -0.06 2.39 -31.58
N LYS A 115 -0.58 2.31 -32.80
CA LYS A 115 -0.02 3.00 -33.96
C LYS A 115 -1.11 3.57 -34.86
N ARG A 116 -0.79 4.63 -35.59
CA ARG A 116 -1.69 5.21 -36.60
C ARG A 116 -1.85 4.26 -37.78
N CYS A 117 -3.03 4.27 -38.38
CA CYS A 117 -3.38 3.46 -39.56
C CYS A 117 -4.38 4.18 -40.44
N ASN A 118 -4.45 3.77 -41.71
CA ASN A 118 -5.42 4.25 -42.68
C ASN A 118 -5.48 5.78 -42.84
N ILE A 119 -4.32 6.44 -42.76
CA ILE A 119 -4.20 7.89 -42.81
C ILE A 119 -4.34 8.39 -44.25
N GLY A 120 -5.29 9.30 -44.49
CA GLY A 120 -5.50 9.96 -45.77
C GLY A 120 -6.21 9.12 -46.84
N LEU A 121 -6.79 7.97 -46.47
CA LEU A 121 -7.43 7.04 -47.42
C LEU A 121 -8.85 7.46 -47.82
N CYS A 122 -9.01 8.65 -48.40
CA CYS A 122 -10.29 9.11 -48.94
C CYS A 122 -10.40 8.82 -50.43
N ALA A 123 -11.49 8.17 -50.85
CA ALA A 123 -11.76 7.98 -52.27
C ALA A 123 -12.30 9.27 -52.91
N ASN A 124 -12.28 9.33 -54.25
CA ASN A 124 -12.89 10.41 -55.04
C ASN A 124 -12.45 11.82 -54.62
N TYR A 125 -11.17 11.97 -54.27
CA TYR A 125 -10.57 13.24 -53.86
C TYR A 125 -11.28 13.90 -52.66
N GLY A 126 -11.89 13.09 -51.78
CA GLY A 126 -12.45 13.55 -50.51
C GLY A 126 -11.37 14.11 -49.57
N ARG A 127 -11.75 15.07 -48.73
CA ARG A 127 -10.83 15.66 -47.74
C ARG A 127 -10.80 14.80 -46.47
N PRO A 128 -9.62 14.43 -45.93
CA PRO A 128 -9.54 13.61 -44.74
C PRO A 128 -10.04 14.35 -43.50
N HIS A 129 -10.86 13.67 -42.71
CA HIS A 129 -11.38 14.09 -41.42
C HIS A 129 -10.94 13.09 -40.33
N SER A 130 -11.19 13.38 -39.05
CA SER A 130 -10.72 12.55 -37.93
C SER A 130 -11.24 11.10 -37.99
N SER A 131 -12.53 10.90 -38.26
CA SER A 131 -13.17 9.57 -38.30
C SER A 131 -13.61 9.12 -39.70
N GLY A 132 -13.23 9.85 -40.75
CA GLY A 132 -13.69 9.58 -42.11
C GLY A 132 -13.24 10.65 -43.10
N CYS A 133 -14.08 10.94 -44.08
CA CYS A 133 -13.77 11.86 -45.18
C CYS A 133 -14.94 12.80 -45.45
N TYR A 134 -14.64 14.05 -45.79
CA TYR A 134 -15.61 14.96 -46.38
C TYR A 134 -15.64 14.74 -47.90
N CYS A 135 -16.79 14.33 -48.40
CA CYS A 135 -16.96 13.98 -49.81
C CYS A 135 -17.26 15.19 -50.68
N ARG A 136 -16.91 15.10 -51.96
CA ARG A 136 -17.37 16.04 -52.98
C ARG A 136 -18.82 15.72 -53.39
N LEU A 137 -19.49 16.68 -54.02
CA LEU A 137 -20.84 16.51 -54.58
C LEU A 137 -20.90 15.28 -55.48
N GLY A 138 -21.96 14.48 -55.33
CA GLY A 138 -22.15 13.21 -56.04
C GLY A 138 -21.51 11.98 -55.39
N TYR A 139 -20.75 12.13 -54.29
CA TYR A 139 -20.16 11.01 -53.55
C TYR A 139 -20.64 10.98 -52.09
N THR A 140 -20.87 9.77 -51.58
CA THR A 140 -21.38 9.53 -50.23
C THR A 140 -20.62 8.41 -49.50
N GLY A 141 -20.91 8.26 -48.21
CA GLY A 141 -20.27 7.29 -47.32
C GLY A 141 -19.04 7.81 -46.58
N THR A 142 -18.61 7.09 -45.55
CA THR A 142 -17.53 7.53 -44.63
C THR A 142 -16.17 7.70 -45.31
N CYS A 143 -15.91 6.94 -46.37
CA CYS A 143 -14.68 7.04 -47.17
C CYS A 143 -14.93 7.50 -48.61
N CYS A 144 -16.11 8.06 -48.90
CA CYS A 144 -16.50 8.58 -50.22
C CYS A 144 -16.43 7.56 -51.36
N ARG A 145 -16.74 6.29 -51.09
CA ARG A 145 -16.67 5.19 -52.09
C ARG A 145 -17.94 5.00 -52.90
N ALA A 146 -19.09 5.43 -52.37
CA ALA A 146 -20.36 5.36 -53.08
C ALA A 146 -20.56 6.66 -53.87
N GLY A 147 -21.14 6.54 -55.06
CA GLY A 147 -21.54 7.67 -55.90
C GLY A 147 -22.87 7.39 -56.57
N GLU A 148 -23.58 8.45 -56.94
CA GLU A 148 -24.82 8.42 -57.73
C GLU A 148 -24.55 8.11 -59.21
#